data_AF-A0A7X8J8G3-F1
#
_entry.id   AF-A0A7X8J8G3-F1
#
_cell.length_a   1.000
_cell.length_b   1.000
_cell.length_c   1.000
_cell.angle_alpha   90.00
_cell.angle_beta   90.00
_cell.angle_gamma   90.00
#
_symmetry.space_group_name_H-M   'P 1'
#
loop_
_entity.id
_entity.type
_entity.pdbx_description
1 polymer ?
#
loop_
_entity_poly.entity_id
_entity_poly.type
_entity_poly.pdbx_seq_one_letter_code
_entity_poly.pdbx_strand_id
1 'polypeptide(L)'
;MKLNFNKISNIPALGIILAAFCAVSAVAMAYTAVKTEKPIREKKQQAIQDAFKLVLPDFNNQPSENKIRLKTADGADLTIYGAVKDGKLVGFAVETSTNTGYAGKIEAIVSLHLDGRIRSINVTKHGETPGLGSNICGRSEEKTIFNIFEKSENEGKLPPNRYLDWYNDKMPGKNPWTVKKDGGEAEYMTGATVTCRAIADIANRAAKTFQANRDEVISALTPKSEVTK
;
A
#
# COMPACT_ATOMS: atom_id res chain seq x y z
N MET A 1 -32.89 -22.88 48.36
CA MET A 1 -33.49 -22.99 47.02
C MET A 1 -32.38 -23.38 46.05
N LYS A 2 -32.26 -24.68 45.73
CA LYS A 2 -31.22 -25.23 44.86
C LYS A 2 -31.67 -25.07 43.41
N LEU A 3 -30.86 -24.42 42.57
CA LEU A 3 -31.10 -24.37 41.12
C LEU A 3 -31.00 -25.78 40.55
N ASN A 4 -32.11 -26.28 40.02
CA ASN A 4 -32.28 -27.66 39.57
C ASN A 4 -32.14 -27.70 38.04
N PHE A 5 -31.04 -28.26 37.53
CA PHE A 5 -30.68 -28.31 36.10
C PHE A 5 -31.37 -29.45 35.32
N ASN A 6 -32.43 -30.06 35.86
CA ASN A 6 -33.07 -31.27 35.29
C ASN A 6 -34.19 -31.03 34.24
N LYS A 7 -34.12 -29.95 33.46
CA LYS A 7 -34.84 -29.86 32.18
C LYS A 7 -33.81 -29.70 31.07
N ILE A 8 -33.55 -30.78 30.32
CA ILE A 8 -32.95 -30.69 28.98
C ILE A 8 -33.91 -29.83 28.16
N SER A 9 -33.67 -28.53 28.18
CA SER A 9 -34.62 -27.51 27.76
C SER A 9 -34.62 -27.49 26.24
N ASN A 10 -35.63 -28.14 25.63
CA ASN A 10 -35.98 -28.11 24.21
C ASN A 10 -34.81 -27.78 23.27
N ILE A 11 -33.94 -28.76 22.99
CA ILE A 11 -32.85 -28.65 22.00
C ILE A 11 -33.26 -27.89 20.71
N PRO A 12 -34.42 -28.15 20.08
CA PRO A 12 -34.85 -27.36 18.92
C PRO A 12 -35.13 -25.87 19.25
N ALA A 13 -35.66 -25.56 20.43
CA ALA A 13 -35.89 -24.18 20.87
C ALA A 13 -34.56 -23.43 21.10
N LEU A 14 -33.54 -24.09 21.69
CA LEU A 14 -32.20 -23.52 21.81
C LEU A 14 -31.58 -23.26 20.43
N GLY A 15 -31.77 -24.18 19.47
CA GLY A 15 -31.33 -23.99 18.09
C GLY A 15 -31.98 -22.79 17.41
N ILE A 16 -33.30 -22.61 17.60
CA ILE A 16 -34.04 -21.45 17.07
C ILE A 16 -33.57 -20.14 17.70
N ILE A 17 -33.36 -20.11 19.02
CA ILE A 17 -32.88 -18.92 19.73
C ILE A 17 -31.48 -18.54 19.27
N LEU A 18 -30.58 -19.53 19.13
CA LEU A 18 -29.23 -19.30 18.60
C LEU A 18 -29.28 -18.79 17.15
N ALA A 19 -30.10 -19.40 16.29
CA ALA A 19 -30.28 -18.96 14.91
C ALA A 19 -30.80 -17.52 14.83
N ALA A 20 -31.77 -17.15 15.67
CA ALA A 20 -32.28 -15.79 15.76
C ALA A 20 -31.18 -14.80 16.19
N PHE A 21 -30.38 -15.15 17.20
CA PHE A 21 -29.28 -14.32 17.65
C PHE A 21 -28.18 -14.14 16.59
N CYS A 22 -27.81 -15.22 15.90
CA CYS A 22 -26.89 -15.18 14.78
C CYS A 22 -27.43 -14.32 13.62
N ALA A 23 -28.72 -14.43 13.31
CA ALA A 23 -29.36 -13.64 12.27
C ALA A 23 -29.32 -12.13 12.60
N VAL A 24 -29.67 -11.75 13.83
CA VAL A 24 -29.57 -10.35 14.28
C VAL A 24 -28.13 -9.83 14.21
N SER A 25 -27.17 -10.64 14.64
CA SER A 25 -25.75 -10.30 14.59
C SER A 25 -25.24 -10.13 13.15
N ALA A 26 -25.64 -11.02 12.25
CA ALA A 26 -25.30 -10.94 10.83
C ALA A 26 -25.90 -9.70 10.16
N VAL A 27 -27.15 -9.35 10.48
CA VAL A 27 -27.80 -8.13 9.99
C VAL A 27 -27.07 -6.89 10.50
N ALA A 28 -26.68 -6.85 11.78
CA ALA A 28 -25.92 -5.74 12.33
C ALA A 28 -24.54 -5.58 11.67
N MET A 29 -23.82 -6.69 11.43
CA MET A 29 -22.54 -6.68 10.71
C MET A 29 -22.70 -6.25 9.24
N ALA A 30 -23.73 -6.74 8.54
CA ALA A 30 -23.98 -6.36 7.16
C ALA A 30 -24.35 -4.87 7.04
N TYR A 31 -25.20 -4.37 7.95
CA TYR A 31 -25.58 -2.96 7.98
C TYR A 31 -24.37 -2.05 8.19
N THR A 32 -23.50 -2.39 9.15
CA THR A 32 -22.28 -1.62 9.42
C THR A 32 -21.30 -1.67 8.25
N ALA A 33 -21.11 -2.84 7.62
CA ALA A 33 -20.27 -2.97 6.42
C ALA A 33 -20.76 -2.07 5.28
N VAL A 34 -22.06 -2.09 4.96
CA VAL A 34 -22.64 -1.27 3.88
C VAL A 34 -22.56 0.23 4.21
N LYS A 35 -22.80 0.62 5.46
CA LYS A 35 -22.75 2.03 5.87
C LYS A 35 -21.33 2.59 5.86
N THR A 36 -20.33 1.77 6.16
CA THR A 36 -18.92 2.18 6.25
C THR A 36 -18.15 2.08 4.93
N GLU A 37 -18.65 1.32 3.95
CA GLU A 37 -17.96 1.12 2.67
C GLU A 37 -17.68 2.45 1.92
N LYS A 38 -18.68 3.31 1.80
CA LYS A 38 -18.55 4.61 1.11
C LYS A 38 -17.46 5.50 1.73
N PRO A 39 -17.51 5.83 3.04
CA PRO A 39 -16.47 6.66 3.64
C PRO A 39 -15.08 5.99 3.61
N ILE A 40 -14.99 4.66 3.71
CA ILE A 40 -13.70 3.94 3.57
C ILE A 40 -13.13 4.14 2.16
N ARG A 41 -13.98 4.03 1.13
CA ARG A 41 -13.55 4.20 -0.27
C ARG A 41 -13.08 5.62 -0.54
N GLU A 42 -13.80 6.62 -0.04
CA GLU A 42 -13.41 8.03 -0.17
C GLU A 42 -12.10 8.32 0.55
N LYS A 43 -11.93 7.82 1.79
CA LYS A 43 -10.68 7.93 2.53
C LYS A 43 -9.52 7.24 1.82
N LYS A 44 -9.75 6.07 1.21
CA LYS A 44 -8.73 5.39 0.39
C LYS A 44 -8.34 6.25 -0.81
N GLN A 45 -9.31 6.82 -1.52
CA GLN A 45 -9.03 7.66 -2.70
C GLN A 45 -8.28 8.94 -2.32
N GLN A 46 -8.64 9.57 -1.21
CA GLN A 46 -7.92 10.73 -0.67
C GLN A 46 -6.49 10.36 -0.28
N ALA A 47 -6.30 9.26 0.45
CA ALA A 47 -4.97 8.78 0.84
C ALA A 47 -4.06 8.50 -0.38
N ILE A 48 -4.61 7.97 -1.47
CA ILE A 48 -3.87 7.76 -2.73
C ILE A 48 -3.49 9.12 -3.36
N GLN A 49 -4.42 10.07 -3.43
CA GLN A 49 -4.14 11.41 -3.98
C GLN A 49 -3.11 12.18 -3.15
N ASP A 50 -3.17 12.07 -1.83
CA ASP A 50 -2.20 12.71 -0.95
C ASP A 50 -0.84 12.01 -1.03
N ALA A 51 -0.82 10.69 -1.16
CA ALA A 51 0.40 9.95 -1.44
C ALA A 51 1.04 10.38 -2.77
N PHE A 52 0.27 10.64 -3.83
CA PHE A 52 0.80 11.15 -5.09
C PHE A 52 1.57 12.46 -4.92
N LYS A 53 1.04 13.42 -4.14
CA LYS A 53 1.72 14.69 -3.86
C LYS A 53 3.05 14.49 -3.14
N LEU A 54 3.17 13.44 -2.32
CA LEU A 54 4.36 13.15 -1.52
C LEU A 54 5.40 12.33 -2.28
N VAL A 55 4.97 11.43 -3.18
CA VAL A 55 5.85 10.43 -3.82
C VAL A 55 6.27 10.80 -5.24
N LEU A 56 5.45 11.56 -5.97
CA LEU A 56 5.73 11.94 -7.35
C LEU A 56 6.56 13.24 -7.42
N PRO A 57 7.37 13.45 -8.48
CA PRO A 57 7.90 14.78 -8.80
C PRO A 57 6.75 15.77 -9.03
N ASP A 58 7.05 17.07 -9.02
CA ASP A 58 6.10 18.10 -9.47
C ASP A 58 5.32 17.67 -10.72
N PHE A 59 3.99 17.76 -10.66
CA PHE A 59 3.08 17.42 -11.74
C PHE A 59 1.93 18.43 -11.80
N ASN A 60 1.33 18.59 -12.98
CA ASN A 60 0.18 19.49 -13.20
C ASN A 60 -1.06 18.76 -13.74
N ASN A 61 -0.96 17.45 -14.01
CA ASN A 61 -2.10 16.62 -14.40
C ASN A 61 -2.85 16.04 -13.19
N GLN A 62 -3.88 15.25 -13.47
CA GLN A 62 -4.51 14.35 -12.49
C GLN A 62 -4.01 12.92 -12.71
N PRO A 63 -2.99 12.43 -11.96
CA PRO A 63 -2.43 11.10 -12.19
C PRO A 63 -3.47 9.98 -12.12
N SER A 64 -4.51 10.12 -11.30
CA SER A 64 -5.61 9.15 -11.15
C SER A 64 -6.39 8.85 -12.44
N GLU A 65 -6.36 9.76 -13.41
CA GLU A 65 -6.99 9.62 -14.73
C GLU A 65 -6.02 9.09 -15.78
N ASN A 66 -4.72 9.39 -15.64
CA ASN A 66 -3.67 8.90 -16.52
C ASN A 66 -3.04 7.61 -15.98
N LYS A 67 -3.69 6.47 -16.24
CA LYS A 67 -3.27 5.16 -15.69
C LYS A 67 -3.39 4.00 -16.67
N ILE A 68 -2.57 2.98 -16.43
CA ILE A 68 -2.63 1.67 -17.09
C ILE A 68 -2.70 0.58 -16.02
N ARG A 69 -3.48 -0.46 -16.29
CA ARG A 69 -3.58 -1.65 -15.43
C ARG A 69 -2.82 -2.79 -16.06
N LEU A 70 -1.94 -3.40 -15.27
CA LEU A 70 -1.12 -4.52 -15.67
C LEU A 70 -1.27 -5.66 -14.66
N LYS A 71 -0.79 -6.84 -15.05
CA LYS A 71 -0.64 -7.96 -14.13
C LYS A 71 0.83 -8.18 -13.82
N THR A 72 1.10 -8.44 -12.55
CA THR A 72 2.39 -8.94 -12.09
C THR A 72 2.62 -10.37 -12.59
N ALA A 73 3.87 -10.84 -12.53
CA ALA A 73 4.24 -12.18 -13.01
C ALA A 73 3.48 -13.33 -12.30
N ASP A 74 3.05 -13.10 -11.06
CA ASP A 74 2.23 -14.02 -10.26
C ASP A 74 0.72 -13.77 -10.40
N GLY A 75 0.31 -12.89 -11.33
CA GLY A 75 -1.08 -12.67 -11.71
C GLY A 75 -1.85 -11.66 -10.85
N ALA A 76 -1.20 -11.01 -9.88
CA ALA A 76 -1.83 -9.96 -9.08
C ALA A 76 -1.96 -8.65 -9.88
N ASP A 77 -3.07 -7.93 -9.66
CA ASP A 77 -3.34 -6.65 -10.32
C ASP A 77 -2.41 -5.56 -9.81
N LEU A 78 -1.92 -4.73 -10.72
CA LEU A 78 -1.04 -3.61 -10.47
C LEU A 78 -1.46 -2.44 -11.36
N THR A 79 -1.53 -1.23 -10.80
CA THR A 79 -1.89 -0.02 -11.56
C THR A 79 -0.72 0.95 -11.58
N ILE A 80 -0.37 1.42 -12.77
CA ILE A 80 0.67 2.43 -12.96
C ILE A 80 0.00 3.74 -13.37
N TYR A 81 0.30 4.80 -12.65
CA TYR A 81 -0.17 6.16 -12.86
C TYR A 81 0.97 7.02 -13.41
N GLY A 82 0.69 7.82 -14.45
CA GLY A 82 1.66 8.72 -15.08
C GLY A 82 1.56 10.14 -14.53
N ALA A 83 2.66 10.64 -13.97
CA ALA A 83 2.80 12.03 -13.54
C ALA A 83 3.29 12.87 -14.72
N VAL A 84 2.59 13.95 -15.05
CA VAL A 84 2.90 14.82 -16.19
C VAL A 84 3.07 16.24 -15.68
N LYS A 85 4.10 16.92 -16.16
CA LYS A 85 4.36 18.34 -15.94
C LYS A 85 4.61 19.01 -17.29
N ASP A 86 3.90 20.09 -17.57
CA ASP A 86 4.05 20.90 -18.79
C ASP A 86 4.04 20.07 -20.08
N GLY A 87 3.13 19.08 -20.16
CA GLY A 87 2.99 18.18 -21.31
C GLY A 87 4.06 17.08 -21.41
N LYS A 88 4.97 16.96 -20.44
CA LYS A 88 6.01 15.92 -20.40
C LYS A 88 5.76 14.96 -19.25
N LEU A 89 5.89 13.67 -19.53
CA LEU A 89 5.89 12.63 -18.51
C LEU A 89 7.13 12.79 -17.62
N VAL A 90 6.95 12.91 -16.32
CA VAL A 90 8.03 13.19 -15.34
C VAL A 90 8.30 12.05 -14.37
N GLY A 91 7.37 11.10 -14.24
CA GLY A 91 7.54 9.93 -13.38
C GLY A 91 6.30 9.07 -13.31
N PHE A 92 6.39 8.00 -12.52
CA PHE A 92 5.31 7.03 -12.35
C PHE A 92 5.02 6.78 -10.88
N ALA A 93 3.76 6.51 -10.56
CA ALA A 93 3.37 5.93 -9.28
C ALA A 93 2.74 4.56 -9.55
N VAL A 94 3.24 3.53 -8.88
CA VAL A 94 2.80 2.15 -9.04
C VAL A 94 2.04 1.73 -7.79
N GLU A 95 0.72 1.61 -7.88
CA GLU A 95 -0.10 1.00 -6.83
C GLU A 95 -0.02 -0.52 -6.96
N THR A 96 0.53 -1.17 -5.94
CA THR A 96 0.66 -2.62 -5.87
C THR A 96 0.36 -3.13 -4.47
N SER A 97 0.20 -4.44 -4.33
CA SER A 97 -0.01 -5.08 -3.04
C SER A 97 0.64 -6.45 -2.98
N THR A 98 0.93 -6.89 -1.76
CA THR A 98 1.38 -8.25 -1.48
C THR A 98 0.58 -8.84 -0.33
N ASN A 99 0.37 -10.15 -0.35
CA ASN A 99 -0.27 -10.91 0.74
C ASN A 99 0.75 -11.58 1.65
N THR A 100 2.04 -11.27 1.49
CA THR A 100 3.15 -11.90 2.22
C THR A 100 3.51 -11.18 3.53
N GLY A 101 2.76 -10.15 3.92
CA GLY A 101 2.93 -9.48 5.20
C GLY A 101 2.62 -10.41 6.38
N TYR A 102 3.19 -10.11 7.55
CA TYR A 102 2.98 -10.93 8.74
C TYR A 102 1.51 -10.96 9.17
N ALA A 103 0.84 -9.81 9.07
CA ALA A 103 -0.59 -9.66 9.38
C ALA A 103 -1.47 -9.66 8.11
N GLY A 104 -0.95 -10.18 6.99
CA GLY A 104 -1.67 -10.31 5.72
C GLY A 104 -1.33 -9.22 4.71
N LYS A 105 -2.37 -8.62 4.12
CA LYS A 105 -2.23 -7.76 2.94
C LYS A 105 -1.53 -6.43 3.28
N ILE A 106 -0.52 -6.09 2.49
CA ILE A 106 0.15 -4.79 2.48
C ILE A 106 -0.10 -4.14 1.11
N GLU A 107 -0.64 -2.92 1.09
CA GLU A 107 -0.82 -2.09 -0.09
C GLU A 107 0.15 -0.90 -0.03
N ALA A 108 0.81 -0.62 -1.15
CA ALA A 108 1.80 0.44 -1.23
C ALA A 108 1.77 1.12 -2.60
N ILE A 109 2.26 2.36 -2.60
CA ILE A 109 2.57 3.11 -3.80
C ILE A 109 4.09 3.20 -3.92
N VAL A 110 4.61 2.67 -5.03
CA VAL A 110 6.03 2.75 -5.38
C VAL A 110 6.19 3.78 -6.49
N SER A 111 6.88 4.88 -6.18
CA SER A 111 7.21 5.90 -7.16
C SER A 111 8.44 5.48 -7.96
N LEU A 112 8.40 5.63 -9.27
CA LEU A 112 9.51 5.32 -10.19
C LEU A 112 9.92 6.55 -10.99
N HIS A 113 11.22 6.64 -11.27
CA HIS A 113 11.78 7.53 -12.28
C HIS A 113 11.46 7.02 -13.70
N LEU A 114 11.69 7.86 -14.72
CA LEU A 114 11.44 7.49 -16.12
C LEU A 114 12.31 6.34 -16.64
N ASP A 115 13.43 6.08 -15.98
CA ASP A 115 14.33 4.95 -16.27
C ASP A 115 13.94 3.66 -15.52
N GLY A 116 12.96 3.71 -14.61
CA GLY A 116 12.51 2.57 -13.82
C GLY A 116 13.26 2.38 -12.49
N ARG A 117 14.15 3.30 -12.09
CA ARG A 117 14.66 3.35 -10.72
C ARG A 117 13.56 3.71 -9.74
N ILE A 118 13.58 3.11 -8.55
CA ILE A 118 12.65 3.46 -7.48
C ILE A 118 13.02 4.84 -6.95
N ARG A 119 12.05 5.75 -6.89
CA ARG A 119 12.19 7.06 -6.25
C ARG A 119 11.86 7.00 -4.77
N SER A 120 10.75 6.36 -4.44
CA SER A 120 10.28 6.23 -3.06
C SER A 120 9.21 5.15 -2.92
N ILE A 121 9.12 4.55 -1.75
CA ILE A 121 8.04 3.61 -1.40
C ILE A 121 7.21 4.23 -0.26
N ASN A 122 5.89 4.27 -0.42
CA ASN A 122 4.95 4.67 0.62
C ASN A 122 3.89 3.59 0.83
N VAL A 123 3.83 3.01 2.02
CA VAL A 123 2.82 2.00 2.36
C VAL A 123 1.51 2.70 2.72
N THR A 124 0.45 2.41 1.97
CA THR A 124 -0.86 3.07 2.13
C THR A 124 -1.80 2.29 3.05
N LYS A 125 -1.61 0.97 3.15
CA LYS A 125 -2.42 0.10 4.03
C LYS A 125 -1.62 -1.11 4.48
N HIS A 126 -1.67 -1.41 5.78
CA HIS A 126 -1.14 -2.65 6.34
C HIS A 126 -1.86 -3.00 7.65
N GLY A 127 -1.75 -4.27 8.06
CA GLY A 127 -2.22 -4.75 9.37
C GLY A 127 -1.11 -5.10 10.36
N GLU A 128 0.15 -4.80 10.00
CA GLU A 128 1.33 -5.24 10.74
C GLU A 128 1.36 -4.84 12.23
N THR A 129 2.04 -5.63 13.05
CA THR A 129 2.09 -5.46 14.51
C THR A 129 2.74 -4.12 14.91
N PRO A 130 2.09 -3.31 15.77
CA PRO A 130 2.65 -2.07 16.31
C PRO A 130 4.01 -2.27 16.98
N GLY A 131 4.94 -1.34 16.76
CA GLY A 131 6.29 -1.37 17.34
C GLY A 131 7.27 -2.34 16.65
N LEU A 132 6.81 -3.19 15.73
CA LEU A 132 7.63 -4.10 14.94
C LEU A 132 7.42 -3.84 13.45
N GLY A 133 6.49 -4.57 12.82
CA GLY A 133 6.21 -4.46 11.39
C GLY A 133 5.68 -3.08 10.99
N SER A 134 4.92 -2.42 11.86
CA SER A 134 4.45 -1.05 11.59
C SER A 134 5.60 -0.05 11.44
N ASN A 135 6.74 -0.23 12.12
CA ASN A 135 7.89 0.67 11.99
C ASN A 135 8.61 0.51 10.66
N ILE A 136 8.47 -0.66 10.02
CA ILE A 136 9.00 -0.90 8.67
C ILE A 136 8.09 -0.26 7.62
N CYS A 137 6.77 -0.36 7.82
CA CYS A 137 5.78 0.16 6.87
C CYS A 137 5.53 1.67 7.01
N GLY A 138 5.62 2.20 8.23
CA GLY A 138 5.24 3.57 8.56
C GLY A 138 6.37 4.57 8.34
N ARG A 139 6.02 5.75 7.83
CA ARG A 139 6.92 6.91 7.76
C ARG A 139 6.49 7.90 8.83
N SER A 140 7.38 8.24 9.75
CA SER A 140 7.12 9.21 10.82
C SER A 140 8.37 10.03 11.07
N GLU A 141 8.18 11.31 11.38
CA GLU A 141 9.22 12.13 11.97
C GLU A 141 9.12 12.04 13.48
N GLU A 142 10.21 11.68 14.16
CA GLU A 142 10.26 11.77 15.61
C GLU A 142 10.43 13.24 16.01
N LYS A 143 9.34 13.85 16.50
CA LYS A 143 9.43 15.15 17.15
C LYS A 143 9.80 14.95 18.61
N THR A 144 11.00 15.40 18.99
CA THR A 144 11.42 15.44 20.40
C THR A 144 10.93 16.73 21.06
N ILE A 145 10.93 16.77 22.40
CA ILE A 145 10.59 17.96 23.21
C ILE A 145 11.40 19.21 22.81
N PHE A 146 12.61 19.05 22.27
CA PHE A 146 13.46 20.15 21.84
C PHE A 146 13.03 20.76 20.49
N ASN A 147 12.42 19.96 19.61
CA ASN A 147 12.14 20.35 18.22
C ASN A 147 10.64 20.36 17.92
N ILE A 148 9.78 20.26 18.93
CA ILE A 148 8.31 20.20 18.76
C ILE A 148 7.75 21.49 18.13
N PHE A 149 8.40 22.63 18.39
CA PHE A 149 8.05 23.93 17.83
C PHE A 149 8.83 24.24 16.53
N GLU A 150 9.77 23.39 16.13
CA GLU A 150 10.50 23.56 14.88
C GLU A 150 9.68 23.10 13.70
N LYS A 151 9.84 23.83 12.60
CA LYS A 151 9.20 23.55 11.32
C LYS A 151 9.87 22.30 10.73
N SER A 152 9.07 21.33 10.28
CA SER A 152 9.58 20.05 9.79
C SER A 152 10.50 20.26 8.58
N GLU A 153 11.68 19.65 8.61
CA GLU A 153 12.66 19.74 7.52
C GLU A 153 12.15 19.04 6.24
N ASN A 154 11.20 18.10 6.38
CA ASN A 154 10.56 17.40 5.26
C ASN A 154 9.14 17.91 4.97
N GLU A 155 8.82 19.17 5.26
CA GLU A 155 7.53 19.74 4.85
C GLU A 155 7.29 19.55 3.34
N GLY A 156 6.22 18.81 3.00
CA GLY A 156 5.87 18.47 1.62
C GLY A 156 6.61 17.28 1.02
N LYS A 157 7.44 16.56 1.80
CA LYS A 157 8.15 15.34 1.38
C LYS A 157 7.78 14.16 2.27
N LEU A 158 8.11 12.95 1.82
CA LEU A 158 7.96 11.75 2.64
C LEU A 158 8.93 11.80 3.83
N PRO A 159 8.45 11.58 5.08
CA PRO A 159 9.34 11.39 6.22
C PRO A 159 10.30 10.22 5.98
N PRO A 160 11.53 10.29 6.50
CA PRO A 160 12.51 9.23 6.30
C PRO A 160 12.04 7.91 6.95
N ASN A 161 12.30 6.80 6.27
CA ASN A 161 12.20 5.46 6.82
C ASN A 161 13.36 4.63 6.30
N ARG A 162 14.21 4.19 7.22
CA ARG A 162 15.41 3.39 6.96
C ARG A 162 15.17 2.19 6.02
N TYR A 163 14.08 1.44 6.20
CA TYR A 163 13.79 0.22 5.44
C TYR A 163 13.22 0.52 4.05
N LEU A 164 12.36 1.53 3.93
CA LEU A 164 11.75 1.92 2.66
C LEU A 164 12.73 2.73 1.79
N ASP A 165 13.52 3.60 2.40
CA ASP A 165 14.46 4.49 1.70
C ASP A 165 15.69 3.75 1.20
N TRP A 166 15.96 2.55 1.73
CA TRP A 166 16.99 1.68 1.17
C TRP A 166 16.78 1.42 -0.33
N TYR A 167 15.54 1.41 -0.81
CA TYR A 167 15.23 1.18 -2.23
C TYR A 167 15.40 2.42 -3.12
N ASN A 168 15.61 3.61 -2.54
CA ASN A 168 15.69 4.85 -3.31
C ASN A 168 16.88 4.83 -4.28
N ASP A 169 16.62 5.29 -5.49
CA ASP A 169 17.49 5.30 -6.67
C ASP A 169 18.05 3.93 -7.09
N LYS A 170 17.50 2.83 -6.56
CA LYS A 170 17.85 1.48 -7.00
C LYS A 170 17.03 1.05 -8.20
N MET A 171 17.70 0.39 -9.14
CA MET A 171 17.08 -0.28 -10.28
C MET A 171 17.06 -1.79 -10.03
N PRO A 172 16.01 -2.52 -10.43
CA PRO A 172 16.00 -3.96 -10.27
C PRO A 172 17.12 -4.55 -11.14
N GLY A 173 17.96 -5.37 -10.53
CA GLY A 173 19.01 -6.10 -11.22
C GLY A 173 18.53 -7.43 -11.76
N LYS A 174 19.48 -8.30 -12.15
CA LYS A 174 19.18 -9.68 -12.58
C LYS A 174 18.49 -10.49 -11.48
N ASN A 175 18.87 -10.25 -10.24
CA ASN A 175 18.32 -10.94 -9.07
C ASN A 175 17.28 -10.04 -8.38
N PRO A 176 16.18 -10.60 -7.84
CA PRO A 176 15.25 -9.84 -7.02
C PRO A 176 15.95 -9.29 -5.77
N TRP A 177 15.49 -8.13 -5.29
CA TRP A 177 15.90 -7.66 -3.97
C TRP A 177 15.42 -8.63 -2.90
N THR A 178 16.35 -9.05 -2.05
CA THR A 178 16.10 -9.85 -0.85
C THR A 178 16.76 -9.19 0.34
N VAL A 179 16.28 -9.51 1.54
CA VAL A 179 16.83 -8.97 2.78
C VAL A 179 18.20 -9.57 3.09
N LYS A 180 19.06 -8.83 3.81
CA LYS A 180 20.39 -9.30 4.25
C LYS A 180 20.33 -10.64 4.98
N LYS A 181 19.26 -10.90 5.74
CA LYS A 181 19.04 -12.18 6.42
C LYS A 181 18.93 -13.37 5.47
N ASP A 182 18.49 -13.15 4.24
CA ASP A 182 18.32 -14.18 3.21
C ASP A 182 19.44 -14.14 2.15
N GLY A 183 20.58 -13.49 2.49
CA GLY A 183 21.75 -13.38 1.60
C GLY A 183 21.67 -12.24 0.58
N GLY A 184 20.69 -11.34 0.69
CA GLY A 184 20.58 -10.14 -0.13
C GLY A 184 21.26 -8.91 0.49
N GLU A 185 20.84 -7.74 0.03
CA GLU A 185 21.41 -6.46 0.47
C GLU A 185 20.39 -5.56 1.20
N ALA A 186 19.09 -5.86 1.11
CA ALA A 186 18.05 -5.02 1.69
C ALA A 186 18.08 -5.08 3.22
N GLU A 187 17.88 -3.94 3.86
CA GLU A 187 17.87 -3.89 5.32
C GLU A 187 16.70 -4.65 5.92
N TYR A 188 16.89 -5.17 7.13
CA TYR A 188 15.84 -5.89 7.85
C TYR A 188 15.86 -5.57 9.33
N MET A 189 14.70 -5.75 9.95
CA MET A 189 14.53 -5.69 11.39
C MET A 189 14.45 -7.12 11.95
N THR A 190 15.26 -7.41 12.96
CA THR A 190 15.11 -8.65 13.73
C THR A 190 13.74 -8.63 14.42
N GLY A 191 13.01 -9.76 14.36
CA GLY A 191 11.65 -9.86 14.89
C GLY A 191 10.54 -9.44 13.90
N ALA A 192 10.86 -8.75 12.80
CA ALA A 192 9.89 -8.34 11.78
C ALA A 192 10.37 -8.65 10.35
N THR A 193 11.12 -9.74 10.18
CA THR A 193 11.69 -10.13 8.87
C THR A 193 10.63 -10.45 7.82
N VAL A 194 9.48 -11.00 8.23
CA VAL A 194 8.37 -11.30 7.29
C VAL A 194 7.88 -10.01 6.63
N THR A 195 7.68 -8.96 7.41
CA THR A 195 7.33 -7.62 6.90
C THR A 195 8.40 -7.06 5.97
N CYS A 196 9.69 -7.18 6.32
CA CYS A 196 10.78 -6.71 5.44
C CYS A 196 10.79 -7.42 4.08
N ARG A 197 10.51 -8.74 4.07
CA ARG A 197 10.38 -9.51 2.82
C ARG A 197 9.18 -9.05 1.99
N ALA A 198 8.07 -8.75 2.65
CA ALA A 198 6.88 -8.22 1.97
C ALA A 198 7.16 -6.85 1.32
N ILE A 199 7.94 -5.97 1.96
CA ILE A 199 8.39 -4.71 1.35
C ILE A 199 9.32 -4.97 0.15
N ALA A 200 10.26 -5.91 0.27
CA ALA A 200 11.12 -6.30 -0.84
C ALA A 200 10.30 -6.84 -2.03
N ASP A 201 9.28 -7.65 -1.75
CA ASP A 201 8.36 -8.18 -2.75
C ASP A 201 7.58 -7.06 -3.45
N ILE A 202 7.04 -6.08 -2.71
CA ILE A 202 6.40 -4.87 -3.26
C ILE A 202 7.34 -4.12 -4.21
N ALA A 203 8.57 -3.86 -3.78
CA ALA A 203 9.57 -3.17 -4.59
C ALA A 203 9.85 -3.94 -5.88
N ASN A 204 10.10 -5.25 -5.77
CA ASN A 204 10.36 -6.13 -6.89
C ASN A 204 9.19 -6.17 -7.88
N ARG A 205 7.95 -6.31 -7.40
CA ARG A 205 6.73 -6.33 -8.23
C ARG A 205 6.64 -5.06 -9.06
N ALA A 206 6.72 -3.89 -8.40
CA ALA A 206 6.60 -2.61 -9.08
C ALA A 206 7.68 -2.44 -10.15
N ALA A 207 8.94 -2.65 -9.79
CA ALA A 207 10.05 -2.37 -10.68
C ALA A 207 10.13 -3.39 -11.84
N LYS A 208 9.92 -4.69 -11.58
CA LYS A 208 9.95 -5.72 -12.63
C LYS A 208 8.79 -5.61 -13.60
N THR A 209 7.57 -5.36 -13.12
CA THR A 209 6.40 -5.18 -14.00
C THR A 209 6.57 -3.93 -14.86
N PHE A 210 7.06 -2.83 -14.29
CA PHE A 210 7.37 -1.65 -15.08
C PHE A 210 8.43 -1.94 -16.16
N GLN A 211 9.54 -2.61 -15.80
CA GLN A 211 10.59 -2.91 -16.77
C GLN A 211 10.13 -3.84 -17.89
N ALA A 212 9.32 -4.86 -17.57
CA ALA A 212 8.79 -5.79 -18.56
C ALA A 212 7.83 -5.13 -19.56
N ASN A 213 7.09 -4.10 -19.13
CA ASN A 213 6.09 -3.40 -19.93
C ASN A 213 6.50 -1.94 -20.25
N ARG A 214 7.79 -1.61 -20.18
CA ARG A 214 8.27 -0.22 -20.17
C ARG A 214 7.74 0.61 -21.34
N ASP A 215 7.88 0.09 -22.56
CA ASP A 215 7.52 0.84 -23.77
C ASP A 215 6.00 1.02 -23.89
N GLU A 216 5.23 -0.01 -23.51
CA GLU A 216 3.76 0.05 -23.42
C GLU A 216 3.31 1.11 -22.40
N VAL A 217 3.90 1.09 -21.20
CA VAL A 217 3.59 2.02 -20.12
C VAL A 217 3.93 3.45 -20.52
N ILE A 218 5.13 3.69 -21.06
CA ILE A 218 5.54 5.02 -21.52
C ILE A 218 4.60 5.49 -22.64
N SER A 219 4.32 4.66 -23.64
CA SER A 219 3.45 5.04 -24.76
C SER A 219 2.00 5.31 -24.32
N ALA A 220 1.49 4.56 -23.34
CA ALA A 220 0.12 4.73 -22.85
C ALA A 220 -0.03 5.97 -21.96
N LEU A 221 1.00 6.29 -21.17
CA LEU A 221 0.95 7.35 -20.16
C LEU A 221 1.53 8.68 -20.62
N THR A 222 2.24 8.70 -21.75
CA THR A 222 2.68 9.94 -22.38
C THR A 222 1.45 10.68 -22.94
N PRO A 223 1.26 11.97 -22.62
CA PRO A 223 0.19 12.76 -23.20
C PRO A 223 0.26 12.69 -24.73
N LYS A 224 -0.84 12.30 -25.38
CA LYS A 224 -0.97 12.49 -26.83
C LYS A 224 -1.08 13.99 -27.03
N SER A 225 -0.03 14.61 -27.57
CA SER A 225 -0.08 16.00 -28.00
C SER A 225 -1.29 16.18 -28.90
N GLU A 226 -2.30 16.92 -28.43
CA GLU A 226 -3.32 17.49 -29.31
C GLU A 226 -2.58 18.37 -30.30
N VAL A 227 -2.38 17.85 -31.51
CA VAL A 227 -2.04 18.66 -32.67
C VAL A 227 -3.27 19.50 -32.93
N THR A 228 -3.32 20.69 -32.31
CA THR A 228 -4.26 21.74 -32.68
C THR A 228 -3.98 22.06 -34.15
N LYS A 229 -4.87 21.60 -35.03
CA LYS A 229 -4.96 22.08 -36.41
C LYS A 229 -5.53 23.48 -36.45
#